data_AF-Q0U6N0-F1
#
_entry.id   AF-Q0U6N0-F1
#
_cell.length_a   1.000
_cell.length_b   1.000
_cell.length_c   1.000
_cell.angle_alpha   90.00
_cell.angle_beta   90.00
_cell.angle_gamma   90.00
#
_symmetry.space_group_name_H-M   'P 1'
#
loop_
_entity.id
_entity.type
_entity.pdbx_description
1 polymer ?
#
loop_
_entity_poly.entity_id
_entity_poly.type
_entity_poly.pdbx_seq_one_letter_code
_entity_poly.pdbx_strand_id
1 'polypeptide(L)'
;MATPALEPVISPSDSSQPTKDTTNGTSKSSTSTPANPSHEEYQYLNHDIRHPSQMASTAPTAPALGTYALPFPPQLKFTLSRPSTDPSSPPDLILPLLTTKRVFTRAVIAELLWFIAGSTHSQPLSDAGIKIWDGNGSRAYLDSVGLNHYEEGELGPVYGFQWRHFGAEYKGHAHDYTGEGVDQLADVIDKIKNKPYDRRIILSAWNPADLKKMALPPCHMFAQFYVSFPNGKERRGVLHSLLYQRSCDMGLGVPF
;
A
#
# COMPACT_ATOMS: atom_id res chain seq x y z
N MET A 1 -35.99 -10.17 44.11
CA MET A 1 -37.10 -10.78 43.34
C MET A 1 -36.65 -10.89 41.89
N ALA A 2 -37.06 -11.97 41.23
CA ALA A 2 -36.53 -12.50 40.00
C ALA A 2 -36.95 -11.75 38.71
N THR A 3 -36.18 -12.02 37.65
CA THR A 3 -36.32 -11.93 36.16
C THR A 3 -37.75 -11.97 35.56
N PRO A 4 -38.02 -11.90 34.22
CA PRO A 4 -37.12 -11.95 33.02
C PRO A 4 -37.45 -10.94 31.88
N ALA A 5 -36.53 -10.66 30.93
CA ALA A 5 -36.33 -11.27 29.60
C ALA A 5 -37.53 -11.20 28.61
N LEU A 6 -37.33 -10.53 27.48
CA LEU A 6 -38.18 -10.55 26.30
C LEU A 6 -37.37 -11.12 25.13
N GLU A 7 -37.70 -12.34 24.72
CA GLU A 7 -37.32 -12.94 23.43
C GLU A 7 -38.36 -12.56 22.36
N PRO A 8 -37.96 -12.36 21.10
CA PRO A 8 -38.90 -12.42 19.98
C PRO A 8 -38.98 -13.86 19.45
N VAL A 9 -40.16 -14.41 19.63
CA VAL A 9 -40.74 -15.58 18.95
C VAL A 9 -40.87 -15.29 17.46
N ILE A 10 -40.49 -16.24 16.59
CA ILE A 10 -41.29 -16.79 15.48
C ILE A 10 -40.51 -17.99 14.90
N SER A 11 -41.12 -19.17 15.05
CA SER A 11 -40.75 -20.43 14.39
C SER A 11 -41.60 -20.62 13.12
N PRO A 12 -41.15 -21.46 12.16
CA PRO A 12 -41.72 -21.54 10.81
C PRO A 12 -42.88 -22.55 10.72
N SER A 13 -43.80 -22.33 9.78
CA SER A 13 -44.75 -23.38 9.37
C SER A 13 -44.94 -23.37 7.85
N ASP A 14 -44.61 -24.51 7.27
CA ASP A 14 -44.86 -24.99 5.90
C ASP A 14 -46.36 -25.08 5.58
N SER A 15 -46.74 -24.87 4.31
CA SER A 15 -47.44 -25.88 3.49
C SER A 15 -47.98 -25.34 2.15
N SER A 16 -47.70 -26.12 1.11
CA SER A 16 -48.51 -26.38 -0.11
C SER A 16 -48.61 -25.34 -1.25
N GLN A 17 -48.03 -25.71 -2.40
CA GLN A 17 -48.40 -25.24 -3.77
C GLN A 17 -49.71 -25.91 -4.26
N PRO A 18 -50.33 -25.46 -5.38
CA PRO A 18 -49.96 -25.98 -6.73
C PRO A 18 -50.08 -24.99 -7.93
N THR A 19 -49.14 -25.13 -8.90
CA THR A 19 -49.20 -25.05 -10.40
C THR A 19 -50.11 -24.03 -11.11
N LYS A 20 -49.78 -23.27 -12.17
CA LYS A 20 -49.07 -23.46 -13.47
C LYS A 20 -48.95 -22.03 -14.08
N ASP A 21 -47.93 -21.64 -14.83
CA ASP A 21 -47.92 -21.77 -16.30
C ASP A 21 -46.56 -21.40 -16.91
N THR A 22 -46.26 -22.09 -18.00
CA THR A 22 -45.01 -22.11 -18.73
C THR A 22 -44.97 -20.98 -19.75
N THR A 23 -43.97 -20.11 -19.71
CA THR A 23 -43.54 -19.35 -20.88
C THR A 23 -42.01 -19.34 -20.97
N ASN A 24 -41.53 -19.88 -22.10
CA ASN A 24 -40.12 -19.95 -22.48
C ASN A 24 -39.54 -18.54 -22.65
N GLY A 25 -38.73 -18.12 -21.69
CA GLY A 25 -37.79 -17.00 -21.84
C GLY A 25 -36.37 -17.56 -21.88
N THR A 26 -35.74 -17.52 -23.05
CA THR A 26 -34.36 -17.95 -23.28
C THR A 26 -33.42 -17.23 -22.32
N SER A 27 -32.92 -17.92 -21.30
CA SER A 27 -31.93 -17.37 -20.39
C SER A 27 -30.62 -17.19 -21.14
N LYS A 28 -30.21 -15.94 -21.37
CA LYS A 28 -28.81 -15.65 -21.63
C LYS A 28 -28.07 -15.97 -20.34
N SER A 29 -27.57 -17.20 -20.25
CA SER A 29 -26.55 -17.59 -19.29
C SER A 29 -25.39 -16.61 -19.46
N SER A 30 -25.32 -15.61 -18.58
CA SER A 30 -24.08 -14.89 -18.36
C SER A 30 -23.12 -15.93 -17.79
N THR A 31 -22.29 -16.52 -18.66
CA THR A 31 -21.16 -17.33 -18.23
C THR A 31 -20.25 -16.42 -17.41
N SER A 32 -20.50 -16.36 -16.10
CA SER A 32 -19.55 -15.81 -15.16
C SER A 32 -18.29 -16.65 -15.29
N THR A 33 -17.19 -16.02 -15.64
CA THR A 33 -15.87 -16.66 -15.61
C THR A 33 -15.73 -17.32 -14.25
N PRO A 34 -15.41 -18.63 -14.18
CA PRO A 34 -15.27 -19.30 -12.89
C PRO A 34 -14.20 -18.57 -12.07
N ALA A 35 -14.61 -18.09 -10.90
CA ALA A 35 -13.71 -17.48 -9.94
C ALA A 35 -12.54 -18.44 -9.66
N ASN A 36 -11.30 -17.98 -9.86
CA ASN A 36 -10.12 -18.75 -9.51
C ASN A 36 -9.69 -18.39 -8.07
N PRO A 37 -10.09 -19.15 -7.03
CA PRO A 37 -9.80 -18.81 -5.63
C PRO A 37 -8.30 -18.82 -5.30
N SER A 38 -7.45 -19.34 -6.18
CA SER A 38 -5.99 -19.32 -6.04
C SER A 38 -5.32 -18.03 -6.55
N HIS A 39 -6.07 -17.13 -7.18
CA HIS A 39 -5.52 -15.87 -7.68
C HIS A 39 -5.05 -14.96 -6.53
N GLU A 40 -3.86 -14.37 -6.66
CA GLU A 40 -3.20 -13.63 -5.58
C GLU A 40 -4.01 -12.41 -5.08
N GLU A 41 -4.83 -11.80 -5.94
CA GLU A 41 -5.76 -10.71 -5.56
C GLU A 41 -6.76 -11.12 -4.48
N TYR A 42 -7.08 -12.40 -4.32
CA TYR A 42 -7.93 -12.85 -3.21
C TYR A 42 -7.30 -12.59 -1.84
N GLN A 43 -5.98 -12.45 -1.74
CA GLN A 43 -5.34 -12.05 -0.47
C GLN A 43 -5.85 -10.67 -0.02
N TYR A 44 -5.93 -9.71 -0.95
CA TYR A 44 -6.50 -8.39 -0.70
C TYR A 44 -8.01 -8.47 -0.38
N LEU A 45 -8.77 -9.16 -1.23
CA LEU A 45 -10.23 -9.26 -1.07
C LEU A 45 -10.63 -9.99 0.23
N ASN A 46 -9.81 -10.92 0.70
CA ASN A 46 -10.09 -11.63 1.95
C ASN A 46 -9.93 -10.71 3.17
N HIS A 47 -8.97 -9.79 3.14
CA HIS A 47 -8.81 -8.78 4.19
C HIS A 47 -9.94 -7.74 4.17
N ASP A 48 -10.43 -7.37 2.99
CA ASP A 48 -11.45 -6.32 2.81
C ASP A 48 -12.89 -6.83 3.02
N ILE A 49 -13.24 -7.98 2.44
CA ILE A 49 -14.65 -8.40 2.25
C ILE A 49 -15.12 -9.42 3.30
N ARG A 50 -14.24 -10.16 3.97
CA ARG A 50 -14.65 -11.39 4.69
C ARG A 50 -14.57 -11.34 6.21
N HIS A 51 -14.18 -10.23 6.84
CA HIS A 51 -13.97 -10.19 8.30
C HIS A 51 -14.88 -9.23 9.09
N PRO A 52 -16.19 -9.05 8.77
CA PRO A 52 -17.05 -8.15 9.54
C PRO A 52 -17.18 -8.56 11.03
N SER A 53 -16.99 -9.84 11.36
CA SER A 53 -17.05 -10.36 12.74
C SER A 53 -15.76 -10.18 13.55
N GLN A 54 -14.65 -9.76 12.94
CA GLN A 54 -13.35 -9.52 13.60
C GLN A 54 -12.95 -8.05 13.61
N MET A 55 -13.71 -7.17 12.95
CA MET A 55 -13.43 -5.74 12.95
C MET A 55 -13.75 -5.18 14.34
N ALA A 56 -12.70 -4.87 15.11
CA ALA A 56 -12.85 -4.23 16.39
C ALA A 56 -13.48 -2.84 16.21
N SER A 57 -14.35 -2.48 17.15
CA SER A 57 -15.14 -1.26 17.24
C SER A 57 -14.40 0.01 16.79
N THR A 58 -15.12 0.85 16.04
CA THR A 58 -14.87 2.27 15.75
C THR A 58 -13.72 2.88 16.56
N ALA A 59 -12.53 2.96 15.97
CA ALA A 59 -11.48 3.80 16.52
C ALA A 59 -11.92 5.27 16.39
N PRO A 60 -11.99 6.06 17.47
CA PRO A 60 -12.29 7.49 17.39
C PRO A 60 -11.01 8.23 16.98
N THR A 61 -10.65 8.19 15.69
CA THR A 61 -9.57 9.02 15.14
C THR A 61 -10.09 9.86 13.99
N ALA A 62 -9.79 11.17 14.04
CA ALA A 62 -10.40 12.23 13.22
C ALA A 62 -10.02 12.21 11.71
N PRO A 63 -10.83 12.84 10.82
CA PRO A 63 -12.19 13.33 11.02
C PRO A 63 -13.27 12.39 10.42
N ALA A 64 -14.34 12.22 11.20
CA ALA A 64 -15.73 12.02 10.77
C ALA A 64 -16.19 10.77 9.99
N LEU A 65 -15.36 9.75 9.73
CA LEU A 65 -15.84 8.46 9.24
C LEU A 65 -15.47 7.33 10.19
N GLY A 66 -16.46 6.54 10.62
CA GLY A 66 -16.23 5.34 11.40
C GLY A 66 -15.27 4.41 10.65
N THR A 67 -14.11 4.14 11.25
CA THR A 67 -13.12 3.24 10.68
C THR A 67 -13.26 1.87 11.33
N TYR A 68 -13.29 0.83 10.50
CA TYR A 68 -13.16 -0.54 10.95
C TYR A 68 -11.70 -0.97 10.82
N ALA A 69 -11.12 -1.53 11.87
CA ALA A 69 -9.72 -1.92 11.89
C ALA A 69 -9.57 -3.45 12.02
N LEU A 70 -8.70 -4.02 11.18
CA LEU A 70 -8.19 -5.38 11.33
C LEU A 70 -6.79 -5.30 11.96
N PRO A 71 -6.62 -5.63 13.25
CA PRO A 71 -5.31 -5.51 13.91
C PRO A 71 -4.36 -6.58 13.39
N PHE A 72 -3.20 -6.14 12.88
CA PHE A 72 -2.08 -7.01 12.45
C PHE A 72 -2.51 -8.17 11.53
N PRO A 73 -3.04 -7.86 10.32
CA PRO A 73 -3.48 -8.90 9.39
C PRO A 73 -2.31 -9.76 8.89
N PRO A 74 -2.59 -10.95 8.34
CA PRO A 74 -1.59 -11.74 7.61
C PRO A 74 -0.87 -10.92 6.53
N GLN A 75 0.37 -11.29 6.22
CA GLN A 75 1.15 -10.60 5.19
C GLN A 75 0.62 -10.93 3.80
N LEU A 76 0.48 -9.91 2.94
CA LEU A 76 0.21 -10.09 1.52
C LEU A 76 1.51 -10.44 0.80
N LYS A 77 1.47 -11.43 -0.08
CA LYS A 77 2.62 -11.85 -0.89
C LYS A 77 2.22 -11.94 -2.36
N PHE A 78 2.90 -11.16 -3.19
CA PHE A 78 2.65 -11.13 -4.63
C PHE A 78 3.86 -11.64 -5.42
N THR A 79 3.60 -12.45 -6.43
CA THR A 79 4.62 -12.95 -7.36
C THR A 79 4.89 -11.90 -8.43
N LEU A 80 6.16 -11.47 -8.54
CA LEU A 80 6.56 -10.43 -9.50
C LEU A 80 7.17 -10.98 -10.79
N SER A 81 7.38 -12.30 -10.86
CA SER A 81 7.87 -12.97 -12.06
C SER A 81 7.55 -14.44 -12.05
N ARG A 82 7.36 -15.04 -13.22
CA ARG A 82 7.21 -16.49 -13.39
C ARG A 82 8.20 -17.02 -14.43
N PRO A 83 8.58 -18.31 -14.36
CA PRO A 83 9.37 -18.93 -15.43
C PRO A 83 8.66 -18.75 -16.78
N SER A 84 9.43 -18.42 -17.82
CA SER A 84 8.90 -18.39 -19.18
C SER A 84 8.55 -19.82 -19.64
N THR A 85 7.63 -19.92 -20.60
CA THR A 85 7.29 -21.19 -21.26
C THR A 85 8.48 -21.76 -22.05
N ASP A 86 9.39 -20.89 -22.48
CA ASP A 86 10.68 -21.24 -23.07
C ASP A 86 11.80 -21.12 -22.01
N PRO A 87 12.48 -22.22 -21.63
CA PRO A 87 13.56 -22.20 -20.66
C PRO A 87 14.78 -21.34 -21.04
N SER A 88 14.92 -20.98 -22.32
CA SER A 88 15.99 -20.11 -22.80
C SER A 88 15.64 -18.62 -22.71
N SER A 89 14.36 -18.30 -22.48
CA SER A 89 13.85 -16.94 -22.37
C SER A 89 13.90 -16.41 -20.93
N PRO A 90 14.05 -15.08 -20.72
CA PRO A 90 13.97 -14.49 -19.38
C PRO A 90 12.57 -14.70 -18.78
N PRO A 91 12.45 -14.69 -17.43
CA PRO A 91 11.16 -14.86 -16.78
C PRO A 91 10.17 -13.75 -17.17
N ASP A 92 8.90 -14.11 -17.31
CA ASP A 92 7.82 -13.15 -17.53
C ASP A 92 7.67 -12.30 -16.28
N LEU A 93 7.69 -10.97 -16.44
CA LEU A 93 7.46 -10.03 -15.34
C LEU A 93 5.95 -9.86 -15.11
N ILE A 94 5.58 -9.80 -13.83
CA ILE A 94 4.20 -9.65 -13.38
C ILE A 94 4.14 -8.37 -12.54
N LEU A 95 3.22 -7.48 -12.91
CA LEU A 95 2.87 -6.33 -12.08
C LEU A 95 1.55 -6.65 -11.38
N PRO A 96 1.52 -6.79 -10.04
CA PRO A 96 0.32 -7.21 -9.30
C PRO A 96 -0.65 -6.04 -9.10
N LEU A 97 -1.10 -5.40 -10.19
CA LEU A 97 -2.18 -4.42 -10.13
C LEU A 97 -3.50 -5.13 -9.85
N LEU A 98 -4.25 -4.61 -8.88
CA LEU A 98 -5.60 -5.09 -8.63
C LEU A 98 -6.47 -4.88 -9.87
N THR A 99 -7.34 -5.85 -10.14
CA THR A 99 -8.22 -5.85 -11.32
C THR A 99 -9.68 -5.60 -10.97
N THR A 100 -10.04 -5.81 -9.69
CA THR A 100 -11.38 -5.51 -9.16
C THR A 100 -11.71 -4.02 -9.09
N LYS A 101 -10.69 -3.15 -9.14
CA LYS A 101 -10.83 -1.70 -9.34
C LYS A 101 -9.64 -1.16 -10.12
N ARG A 102 -9.82 -0.04 -10.83
CA ARG A 102 -8.71 0.63 -11.54
C ARG A 102 -7.79 1.32 -10.54
N VAL A 103 -6.50 0.96 -10.56
CA VAL A 103 -5.43 1.63 -9.81
C VAL A 103 -4.91 2.83 -10.61
N PHE A 104 -4.58 3.94 -9.93
CA PHE A 104 -4.03 5.14 -10.57
C PHE A 104 -2.53 5.00 -10.86
N THR A 105 -2.14 4.03 -11.70
CA THR A 105 -0.74 3.63 -11.92
C THR A 105 0.19 4.76 -12.35
N ARG A 106 -0.33 5.75 -13.10
CA ARG A 106 0.44 6.95 -13.48
C ARG A 106 0.94 7.72 -12.26
N ALA A 107 0.10 7.86 -11.23
CA ALA A 107 0.47 8.51 -9.99
C ALA A 107 1.48 7.67 -9.20
N VAL A 108 1.28 6.35 -9.12
CA VAL A 108 2.22 5.41 -8.45
C VAL A 108 3.65 5.57 -9.00
N ILE A 109 3.79 5.55 -10.32
CA ILE A 109 5.11 5.64 -10.97
C ILE A 109 5.73 7.03 -10.75
N ALA A 110 4.96 8.10 -10.94
CA ALA A 110 5.45 9.45 -10.78
C ALA A 110 5.83 9.78 -9.33
N GLU A 111 5.06 9.31 -8.35
CA GLU A 111 5.39 9.45 -6.94
C GLU A 111 6.65 8.65 -6.58
N LEU A 112 6.79 7.42 -7.08
CA LEU A 112 8.02 6.64 -6.87
C LEU A 112 9.25 7.36 -7.43
N LEU A 113 9.14 7.96 -8.62
CA LEU A 113 10.22 8.78 -9.20
C LEU A 113 10.50 10.03 -8.36
N TRP A 114 9.46 10.66 -7.82
CA TRP A 114 9.57 11.79 -6.90
C TRP A 114 10.30 11.40 -5.59
N PHE A 115 10.00 10.22 -5.02
CA PHE A 115 10.75 9.68 -3.88
C PHE A 115 12.22 9.40 -4.25
N ILE A 116 12.47 8.75 -5.39
CA ILE A 116 13.82 8.46 -5.86
C ILE A 116 14.61 9.76 -6.04
N ALA A 117 13.99 10.82 -6.56
CA ALA A 117 14.62 12.12 -6.74
C ALA A 117 14.94 12.84 -5.41
N GLY A 118 14.41 12.39 -4.29
CA GLY A 118 14.59 13.05 -2.99
C GLY A 118 13.74 14.31 -2.80
N SER A 119 12.73 14.52 -3.67
CA SER A 119 11.90 15.72 -3.63
C SER A 119 11.00 15.76 -2.39
N THR A 120 10.75 16.95 -1.87
CA THR A 120 9.93 17.21 -0.67
C THR A 120 8.81 18.21 -0.89
N HIS A 121 8.64 18.70 -2.11
CA HIS A 121 7.59 19.64 -2.49
C HIS A 121 6.54 18.95 -3.37
N SER A 122 5.25 19.24 -3.16
CA SER A 122 4.15 18.62 -3.93
C SER A 122 4.05 19.13 -5.37
N GLN A 123 4.44 20.40 -5.62
CA GLN A 123 4.31 21.08 -6.92
C GLN A 123 4.68 20.24 -8.16
N PRO A 124 5.82 19.51 -8.22
CA PRO A 124 6.16 18.72 -9.40
C PRO A 124 5.13 17.61 -9.72
N LEU A 125 4.49 17.05 -8.69
CA LEU A 125 3.40 16.09 -8.86
C LEU A 125 2.12 16.80 -9.30
N SER A 126 1.79 17.94 -8.67
CA SER A 126 0.61 18.74 -8.99
C SER A 126 0.65 19.28 -10.42
N ASP A 127 1.81 19.73 -10.91
CA ASP A 127 2.07 20.16 -12.29
C ASP A 127 1.89 19.00 -13.28
N ALA A 128 2.26 17.79 -12.88
CA ALA A 128 1.95 16.57 -13.61
C ALA A 128 0.48 16.13 -13.43
N GLY A 129 -0.40 16.91 -12.81
CA GLY A 129 -1.81 16.57 -12.59
C GLY A 129 -2.02 15.43 -11.59
N ILE A 130 -1.05 15.17 -10.70
CA ILE A 130 -1.11 14.15 -9.65
C ILE A 130 -1.26 14.87 -8.31
N LYS A 131 -2.45 14.78 -7.73
CA LYS A 131 -2.88 15.60 -6.59
C LYS A 131 -2.90 14.87 -5.24
N ILE A 132 -2.20 13.74 -5.16
CA ILE A 132 -2.25 12.86 -3.97
C ILE A 132 -1.65 13.53 -2.72
N TRP A 133 -0.77 14.52 -2.90
CA TRP A 133 -0.14 15.27 -1.81
C TRP A 133 -0.74 16.68 -1.59
N ASP A 134 -1.62 17.17 -2.48
CA ASP A 134 -2.16 18.53 -2.41
C ASP A 134 -2.88 18.79 -1.08
N GLY A 135 -3.64 17.81 -0.58
CA GLY A 135 -4.34 17.92 0.70
C GLY A 135 -3.39 18.12 1.88
N ASN A 136 -2.31 17.33 1.94
CA ASN A 136 -1.31 17.40 3.01
C ASN A 136 -0.35 18.59 2.86
N GLY A 137 -0.17 19.10 1.63
CA GLY A 137 0.62 20.30 1.36
C GLY A 137 -0.17 21.60 1.51
N SER A 138 -1.50 21.55 1.66
CA SER A 138 -2.34 22.75 1.75
C SER A 138 -1.98 23.61 2.96
N ARG A 139 -2.11 24.93 2.81
CA ARG A 139 -1.87 25.89 3.92
C ARG A 139 -2.63 25.51 5.20
N ALA A 140 -3.92 25.20 5.05
CA ALA A 140 -4.79 24.83 6.16
C ALA A 140 -4.30 23.59 6.91
N TYR A 141 -3.83 22.56 6.19
CA TYR A 141 -3.32 21.35 6.81
C TYR A 141 -1.98 21.60 7.51
N LEU A 142 -1.03 22.26 6.84
CA LEU A 142 0.27 22.57 7.41
C LEU A 142 0.16 23.41 8.69
N ASP A 143 -0.75 24.39 8.73
CA ASP A 143 -1.03 25.18 9.94
C ASP A 143 -1.61 24.32 11.06
N SER A 144 -2.51 23.38 10.73
CA SER A 144 -3.13 22.49 11.71
C SER A 144 -2.14 21.54 12.41
N VAL A 145 -1.02 21.22 11.74
CA VAL A 145 0.05 20.37 12.28
C VAL A 145 1.25 21.17 12.81
N GLY A 146 1.15 22.50 12.87
CA GLY A 146 2.19 23.38 13.43
C GLY A 146 3.38 23.68 12.50
N LEU A 147 3.21 23.45 11.19
CA LEU A 147 4.20 23.72 10.14
C LEU A 147 3.86 25.03 9.40
N ASN A 148 3.50 26.06 10.15
CA ASN A 148 3.13 27.39 9.64
C ASN A 148 4.29 28.14 8.94
N HIS A 149 5.53 27.71 9.15
CA HIS A 149 6.73 28.29 8.56
C HIS A 149 7.10 27.67 7.20
N TYR A 150 6.52 26.52 6.84
CA TYR A 150 6.65 25.96 5.50
C TYR A 150 5.75 26.69 4.53
N GLU A 151 6.17 26.80 3.28
CA GLU A 151 5.28 27.30 2.23
C GLU A 151 4.24 26.24 1.81
N GLU A 152 3.20 26.67 1.11
CA GLU A 152 2.18 25.73 0.63
C GLU A 152 2.78 24.75 -0.38
N GLY A 153 2.61 23.45 -0.12
CA GLY A 153 3.20 22.36 -0.90
C GLY A 153 4.49 21.79 -0.34
N GLU A 154 5.12 22.43 0.65
CA GLU A 154 6.31 21.91 1.31
C GLU A 154 5.93 20.86 2.37
N LEU A 155 6.36 19.62 2.15
CA LEU A 155 5.99 18.46 2.98
C LEU A 155 7.00 18.18 4.10
N GLY A 156 8.14 18.87 4.10
CA GLY A 156 9.24 18.61 5.02
C GLY A 156 10.08 17.38 4.62
N PRO A 157 10.90 16.83 5.54
CA PRO A 157 11.83 15.73 5.25
C PRO A 157 11.13 14.37 5.16
N VAL A 158 10.15 14.23 4.25
CA VAL A 158 9.37 13.01 4.02
C VAL A 158 10.14 11.97 3.20
N TYR A 159 9.50 10.84 2.89
CA TYR A 159 10.04 9.65 2.21
C TYR A 159 11.32 9.84 1.39
N GLY A 160 11.25 10.55 0.26
CA GLY A 160 12.37 10.69 -0.66
C GLY A 160 13.60 11.32 0.00
N PHE A 161 13.39 12.35 0.82
CA PHE A 161 14.45 12.95 1.62
C PHE A 161 15.11 11.92 2.54
N GLN A 162 14.32 11.12 3.26
CA GLN A 162 14.87 10.08 4.12
C GLN A 162 15.60 8.99 3.30
N TRP A 163 15.17 8.69 2.08
CA TRP A 163 15.84 7.69 1.23
C TRP A 163 17.21 8.15 0.72
N ARG A 164 17.37 9.45 0.43
CA ARG A 164 18.57 10.01 -0.20
C ARG A 164 19.49 10.76 0.78
N HIS A 165 18.93 11.28 1.87
CA HIS A 165 19.58 12.22 2.80
C HIS A 165 19.25 11.90 4.27
N PHE A 166 19.16 10.62 4.64
CA PHE A 166 18.77 10.22 5.99
C PHE A 166 19.67 10.86 7.05
N GLY A 167 19.06 11.54 8.04
CA GLY A 167 19.78 12.20 9.13
C GLY A 167 20.42 13.55 8.79
N ALA A 168 20.28 14.05 7.55
CA ALA A 168 20.62 15.43 7.23
C ALA A 168 19.65 16.42 7.91
N GLU A 169 20.14 17.61 8.23
CA GLU A 169 19.29 18.68 8.73
C GLU A 169 18.45 19.27 7.59
N TYR A 170 17.13 19.19 7.70
CA TYR A 170 16.22 19.77 6.71
C TYR A 170 16.25 21.31 6.76
N LYS A 171 16.64 21.93 5.64
CA LYS A 171 16.80 23.37 5.41
C LYS A 171 15.79 23.95 4.40
N GLY A 172 14.81 23.14 3.97
CA GLY A 172 13.80 23.51 2.99
C GLY A 172 13.92 22.76 1.66
N HIS A 173 12.86 22.78 0.85
CA HIS A 173 12.78 22.00 -0.39
C HIS A 173 13.74 22.46 -1.52
N ALA A 174 14.18 23.73 -1.49
CA ALA A 174 15.04 24.33 -2.51
C ALA A 174 16.55 24.14 -2.26
N HIS A 175 16.94 23.61 -1.09
CA HIS A 175 18.33 23.39 -0.73
C HIS A 175 18.90 22.15 -1.44
N ASP A 176 20.15 22.23 -1.90
CA ASP A 176 20.86 21.07 -2.46
C ASP A 176 21.49 20.24 -1.34
N TYR A 177 20.92 19.07 -1.09
CA TYR A 177 21.39 18.12 -0.06
C TYR A 177 22.44 17.13 -0.59
N THR A 178 23.02 17.34 -1.77
CA THR A 178 24.03 16.44 -2.33
C THR A 178 25.19 16.24 -1.36
N GLY A 179 25.40 14.99 -0.94
CA GLY A 179 26.45 14.63 0.03
C GLY A 179 26.08 14.86 1.50
N GLU A 180 24.89 15.38 1.80
CA GLU A 180 24.36 15.49 3.15
C GLU A 180 23.57 14.22 3.54
N GLY A 181 23.78 13.74 4.77
CA GLY A 181 23.09 12.56 5.32
C GLY A 181 23.58 11.24 4.73
N VAL A 182 22.73 10.21 4.81
CA VAL A 182 23.01 8.87 4.27
C VAL A 182 22.10 8.58 3.08
N ASP A 183 22.69 8.33 1.91
CA ASP A 183 21.97 7.84 0.72
C ASP A 183 21.73 6.33 0.84
N GLN A 184 20.63 5.99 1.53
CA GLN A 184 20.22 4.62 1.76
C GLN A 184 19.88 3.90 0.45
N LEU A 185 19.32 4.60 -0.54
CA LEU A 185 18.97 4.00 -1.82
C LEU A 185 20.23 3.55 -2.58
N ALA A 186 21.26 4.40 -2.60
CA ALA A 186 22.54 4.06 -3.21
C ALA A 186 23.22 2.86 -2.50
N ASP A 187 23.23 2.85 -1.16
CA ASP A 187 23.78 1.75 -0.36
C ASP A 187 23.02 0.42 -0.58
N VAL A 188 21.69 0.46 -0.67
CA VAL A 188 20.87 -0.71 -1.01
C VAL A 188 21.24 -1.26 -2.38
N ILE A 189 21.35 -0.39 -3.40
CA ILE A 189 21.70 -0.79 -4.76
C ILE A 189 23.12 -1.40 -4.81
N ASP A 190 24.07 -0.79 -4.11
CA ASP A 190 25.44 -1.31 -4.00
C ASP A 190 25.45 -2.71 -3.36
N LYS A 191 24.77 -2.88 -2.23
CA LYS A 191 24.68 -4.18 -1.55
C LYS A 191 24.01 -5.25 -2.40
N ILE A 192 22.93 -4.92 -3.13
CA ILE A 192 22.28 -5.88 -4.04
C ILE A 192 23.26 -6.36 -5.12
N LYS A 193 24.09 -5.47 -5.67
CA LYS A 193 25.07 -5.79 -6.72
C LYS A 193 26.30 -6.53 -6.19
N ASN A 194 26.86 -6.05 -5.09
CA ASN A 194 28.20 -6.40 -4.64
C ASN A 194 28.21 -7.31 -3.39
N LYS A 195 27.14 -7.29 -2.58
CA LYS A 195 27.02 -8.06 -1.33
C LYS A 195 25.61 -8.69 -1.19
N PRO A 196 25.14 -9.50 -2.15
CA PRO A 196 23.74 -9.95 -2.20
C PRO A 196 23.31 -10.87 -1.05
N TYR A 197 24.26 -11.41 -0.28
CA TYR A 197 24.01 -12.21 0.94
C TYR A 197 23.91 -11.37 2.21
N ASP A 198 24.14 -10.06 2.11
CA ASP A 198 24.00 -9.17 3.24
C ASP A 198 22.55 -9.23 3.75
N ARG A 199 22.40 -9.33 5.07
CA ARG A 199 21.10 -9.37 5.74
C ARG A 199 20.64 -7.97 6.17
N ARG A 200 21.41 -6.93 5.83
CA ARG A 200 21.24 -5.52 6.20
C ARG A 200 20.98 -4.63 4.98
N ILE A 201 20.29 -5.18 3.97
CA ILE A 201 19.82 -4.44 2.81
C ILE A 201 18.44 -3.87 3.15
N ILE A 202 18.42 -2.71 3.80
CA ILE A 202 17.22 -2.09 4.37
C ILE A 202 17.18 -0.62 3.94
N LEU A 203 15.99 -0.13 3.62
CA LEU A 203 15.67 1.26 3.33
C LEU A 203 14.59 1.73 4.31
N SER A 204 14.83 2.78 5.09
CA SER A 204 13.87 3.30 6.07
C SER A 204 13.47 4.75 5.78
N ALA A 205 12.17 5.04 5.79
CA ALA A 205 11.63 6.39 5.84
C ALA A 205 11.34 6.84 7.29
N TRP A 206 11.35 5.92 8.27
CA TRP A 206 10.99 6.23 9.65
C TRP A 206 12.17 6.82 10.43
N ASN A 207 12.20 8.14 10.55
CA ASN A 207 13.18 8.88 11.34
C ASN A 207 12.49 9.62 12.51
N PRO A 208 12.54 9.07 13.75
CA PRO A 208 11.92 9.67 14.93
C PRO A 208 12.30 11.13 15.20
N ALA A 209 13.53 11.53 14.86
CA ALA A 209 14.01 12.90 15.09
C ALA A 209 13.33 13.93 14.17
N ASP A 210 12.89 13.49 12.99
CA ASP A 210 12.30 14.36 11.97
C ASP A 210 10.77 14.26 11.87
N LEU A 211 10.11 13.33 12.57
CA LEU A 211 8.66 13.13 12.46
C LEU A 211 7.83 14.41 12.68
N LYS A 212 8.28 15.29 13.58
CA LYS A 212 7.60 16.56 13.87
C LYS A 212 7.80 17.63 12.80
N LYS A 213 8.74 17.41 11.88
CA LYS A 213 9.05 18.30 10.75
C LYS A 213 8.33 17.88 9.47
N MET A 214 7.68 16.71 9.46
CA MET A 214 7.00 16.16 8.29
C MET A 214 5.52 16.56 8.31
N ALA A 215 4.98 16.94 7.16
CA ALA A 215 3.54 17.19 7.02
C ALA A 215 2.73 15.93 7.41
N LEU A 216 3.19 14.75 6.99
CA LEU A 216 2.59 13.48 7.36
C LEU A 216 3.69 12.45 7.68
N PRO A 217 3.67 11.82 8.87
CA PRO A 217 4.58 10.71 9.17
C PRO A 217 4.42 9.55 8.18
N PRO A 218 5.51 8.89 7.76
CA PRO A 218 5.47 7.94 6.67
C PRO A 218 4.63 6.70 7.01
N CYS A 219 3.73 6.31 6.11
CA CYS A 219 2.90 5.12 6.27
C CYS A 219 3.69 3.85 5.94
N HIS A 220 4.37 3.82 4.79
CA HIS A 220 5.33 2.77 4.44
C HIS A 220 6.70 3.09 5.06
N MET A 221 6.98 2.43 6.18
CA MET A 221 8.06 2.80 7.09
C MET A 221 9.43 2.34 6.61
N PHE A 222 9.54 1.08 6.20
CA PHE A 222 10.81 0.52 5.73
C PHE A 222 10.58 -0.64 4.75
N ALA A 223 11.56 -0.85 3.88
CA ALA A 223 11.66 -1.99 2.99
C ALA A 223 12.94 -2.79 3.28
N GLN A 224 12.84 -4.11 3.32
CA GLN A 224 13.98 -5.02 3.38
C GLN A 224 14.09 -5.81 2.08
N PHE A 225 15.30 -5.93 1.57
CA PHE A 225 15.59 -6.68 0.35
C PHE A 225 16.36 -7.97 0.65
N TYR A 226 16.11 -8.99 -0.15
CA TYR A 226 16.77 -10.29 -0.06
C TYR A 226 17.03 -10.86 -1.45
N VAL A 227 18.24 -11.33 -1.71
CA VAL A 227 18.59 -11.97 -2.99
C VAL A 227 18.76 -13.46 -2.78
N SER A 228 17.94 -14.26 -3.46
CA SER A 228 18.06 -15.72 -3.45
C SER A 228 18.71 -16.25 -4.73
N PHE A 229 19.43 -17.37 -4.60
CA PHE A 229 20.10 -18.05 -5.71
C PHE A 229 19.65 -19.52 -5.78
N PRO A 230 18.37 -19.79 -6.09
CA PRO A 230 17.80 -21.14 -6.02
C PRO A 230 18.49 -22.15 -6.94
N ASN A 231 19.14 -21.69 -8.01
CA ASN A 231 19.87 -22.53 -8.97
C ASN A 231 21.40 -22.31 -8.90
N GLY A 232 21.91 -21.84 -7.76
CA GLY A 232 23.33 -21.49 -7.57
C GLY A 232 23.69 -20.08 -8.05
N LYS A 233 24.86 -19.58 -7.61
CA LYS A 233 25.34 -18.21 -7.92
C LYS A 233 25.65 -17.97 -9.39
N GLU A 234 25.86 -19.04 -10.16
CA GLU A 234 26.18 -18.96 -11.59
C GLU A 234 24.99 -18.49 -12.43
N ARG A 235 23.77 -18.52 -11.87
CA ARG A 235 22.57 -17.99 -12.50
C ARG A 235 22.13 -16.66 -11.89
N ARG A 236 21.29 -15.94 -12.63
CA ARG A 236 20.65 -14.71 -12.17
C ARG A 236 19.91 -14.95 -10.85
N GLY A 237 20.25 -14.16 -9.83
CA GLY A 237 19.56 -14.17 -8.54
C GLY A 237 18.13 -13.64 -8.65
N VAL A 238 17.29 -14.03 -7.69
CA VAL A 238 15.91 -13.57 -7.56
C VAL A 238 15.85 -12.55 -6.41
N LEU A 239 15.42 -11.33 -6.70
CA LEU A 239 15.26 -10.27 -5.71
C LEU A 239 13.87 -10.36 -5.09
N HIS A 240 13.83 -10.39 -3.76
CA HIS A 240 12.62 -10.30 -2.94
C HIS A 240 12.63 -8.98 -2.18
N SER A 241 11.46 -8.42 -1.95
CA SER A 241 11.25 -7.21 -1.15
C SER A 241 10.14 -7.44 -0.14
N LEU A 242 10.34 -6.95 1.08
CA LEU A 242 9.34 -6.90 2.14
C LEU A 242 9.16 -5.44 2.55
N LEU A 243 7.94 -4.93 2.43
CA LEU A 243 7.55 -3.58 2.84
C LEU A 243 6.73 -3.65 4.13
N TYR A 244 7.09 -2.86 5.13
CA TYR A 244 6.29 -2.70 6.34
C TYR A 244 5.53 -1.37 6.31
N GLN A 245 4.20 -1.45 6.41
CA GLN A 245 3.31 -0.29 6.44
C GLN A 245 2.57 -0.25 7.77
N ARG A 246 2.73 0.85 8.53
CA ARG A 246 2.11 1.00 9.89
C ARG A 246 0.62 1.27 9.87
N SER A 247 0.11 1.81 8.77
CA SER A 247 -1.28 2.24 8.62
C SER A 247 -1.70 2.06 7.17
N CYS A 248 -2.73 1.25 6.98
CA CYS A 248 -3.13 0.72 5.69
C CYS A 248 -4.61 1.05 5.47
N ASP A 249 -4.88 2.06 4.65
CA ASP A 249 -6.23 2.28 4.12
C ASP A 249 -6.49 1.20 3.06
N MET A 250 -7.25 0.17 3.42
CA MET A 250 -7.55 -0.95 2.52
C MET A 250 -8.31 -0.50 1.27
N GLY A 251 -9.23 0.45 1.40
CA GLY A 251 -10.10 0.86 0.31
C GLY A 251 -9.40 1.72 -0.73
N LEU A 252 -8.50 2.61 -0.32
CA LEU A 252 -7.82 3.55 -1.21
C LEU A 252 -6.33 3.28 -1.35
N GLY A 253 -5.61 3.23 -0.23
CA GLY A 253 -4.14 3.28 -0.19
C GLY A 253 -3.44 1.95 -0.48
N VAL A 254 -3.92 0.82 0.02
CA VAL A 254 -3.27 -0.50 -0.16
C VAL A 254 -3.20 -0.95 -1.63
N PRO A 255 -4.23 -0.70 -2.47
CA PRO A 255 -4.14 -1.02 -3.90
C PRO A 255 -3.18 -0.16 -4.72
N PHE A 256 -2.78 1.00 -4.19
CA PHE A 256 -1.89 1.96 -4.85
C PHE A 256 -0.44 1.54 -4.67
#